data_AF-A0AAD3H1X3-F1
#
_entry.id   AF-A0AAD3H1X3-F1
#
_cell.length_a   1.000
_cell.length_b   1.000
_cell.length_c   1.000
_cell.angle_alpha   90.00
_cell.angle_beta   90.00
_cell.angle_gamma   90.00
#
_symmetry.space_group_name_H-M   'P 1'
#
loop_
_entity.id
_entity.type
_entity.pdbx_description
1 polymer ?
#
loop_
_entity_poly.entity_id
_entity_poly.type
_entity_poly.pdbx_seq_one_letter_code
_entity_poly.pdbx_strand_id
1 'polypeptide(L)'
;MLSSMTRQTVTLDVPPPANRSLVILTGGLRSGEQAWTSLYKNILDPNSADLALMIEKQSSEPLYPNSTLFERAKYTWFFDDYKDWAEAIDLINGTSWRTTHLPRFKSKKNGFTILFGGIEHLKGSAIIIFMIRWFLLNNIKKSDILEKYDTFVVTRTDHFYQCPHMFTELDYSNNTVWVPEGETYHGYTDRYYTISRENLLASLNLIEPLIQEPFRYDVNKHRNSESFTKYVWDKNGFNVKSFPRVMFTTATKYDTTRWKEGGERVRGVPGLLKKYKKEYTMTQENCPPISNPTCEVGILDSTKSFCCLESCGVCGADDCASRPGGARGCCTAKIRKKAKSCDANVAPCLIWENLLNVEKKIEQRID
;
A
#
# COMPACT_ATOMS: atom_id res chain seq x y z
N MET A 1 -62.71 -8.38 -33.58
CA MET A 1 -62.00 -7.09 -33.44
C MET A 1 -61.15 -7.16 -32.19
N LEU A 2 -59.89 -7.53 -32.34
CA LEU A 2 -58.96 -7.77 -31.23
C LEU A 2 -58.18 -6.49 -30.93
N SER A 3 -58.22 -6.09 -29.65
CA SER A 3 -57.63 -4.89 -29.08
C SER A 3 -56.10 -4.97 -29.08
N SER A 4 -55.46 -3.94 -29.64
CA SER A 4 -54.01 -3.72 -29.60
C SER A 4 -53.59 -3.29 -28.20
N MET A 5 -52.82 -4.14 -27.50
CA MET A 5 -52.10 -3.76 -26.28
C MET A 5 -50.65 -3.45 -26.65
N THR A 6 -50.31 -2.17 -26.63
CA THR A 6 -48.95 -1.68 -26.83
C THR A 6 -48.14 -1.92 -25.55
N ARG A 7 -47.11 -2.76 -25.62
CA ARG A 7 -46.12 -2.92 -24.53
C ARG A 7 -45.32 -1.61 -24.41
N GLN A 8 -45.54 -0.88 -23.33
CA GLN A 8 -44.59 0.15 -22.89
C GLN A 8 -43.34 -0.55 -22.33
N THR A 9 -42.23 -0.40 -23.03
CA THR A 9 -40.89 -0.66 -22.47
C THR A 9 -40.54 0.50 -21.56
N VAL A 10 -40.72 0.31 -20.25
CA VAL A 10 -40.12 1.16 -19.22
C VAL A 10 -38.62 0.92 -19.28
N THR A 11 -37.88 1.80 -19.92
CA THR A 11 -36.44 1.91 -19.73
C THR A 11 -36.22 2.51 -18.35
N LEU A 12 -35.91 1.65 -17.37
CA LEU A 12 -35.32 2.12 -16.13
C LEU A 12 -33.97 2.72 -16.49
N ASP A 13 -33.89 4.05 -16.46
CA ASP A 13 -32.62 4.77 -16.41
C ASP A 13 -31.92 4.38 -15.10
N VAL A 14 -31.25 3.23 -15.10
CA VAL A 14 -30.29 2.89 -14.05
C VAL A 14 -29.07 3.74 -14.35
N PRO A 15 -28.76 4.80 -13.56
CA PRO A 15 -27.52 5.51 -13.75
C PRO A 15 -26.37 4.50 -13.68
N PRO A 16 -25.32 4.64 -14.51
CA PRO A 16 -24.17 3.76 -14.44
C PRO A 16 -23.72 3.68 -12.98
N PRO A 17 -23.38 2.49 -12.45
CA PRO A 17 -23.05 2.34 -11.05
C PRO A 17 -21.98 3.37 -10.70
N ALA A 18 -22.33 4.30 -9.82
CA ALA A 18 -21.42 5.34 -9.39
C ALA A 18 -20.15 4.66 -8.87
N ASN A 19 -18.99 5.28 -9.02
CA ASN A 19 -17.80 4.84 -8.29
C ASN A 19 -18.11 4.88 -6.78
N ARG A 20 -18.23 3.71 -6.13
CA ARG A 20 -18.52 3.56 -4.68
C ARG A 20 -17.33 3.01 -3.90
N SER A 21 -16.12 3.10 -4.46
CA SER A 21 -14.88 2.63 -3.83
C SER A 21 -13.97 3.79 -3.45
N LEU A 22 -13.50 3.83 -2.21
CA LEU A 22 -12.57 4.87 -1.73
C LEU A 22 -11.30 4.25 -1.10
N VAL A 23 -10.15 4.59 -1.65
CA VAL A 23 -8.85 4.23 -1.07
C VAL A 23 -8.32 5.41 -0.27
N ILE A 24 -7.96 5.17 0.98
CA ILE A 24 -7.53 6.20 1.94
C ILE A 24 -6.07 5.92 2.33
N LEU A 25 -5.17 6.85 1.99
CA LEU A 25 -3.78 6.81 2.44
C LEU A 25 -3.63 7.57 3.75
N THR A 26 -2.92 6.98 4.71
CA THR A 26 -2.72 7.54 6.05
C THR A 26 -1.22 7.73 6.37
N GLY A 27 -0.89 8.83 7.06
CA GLY A 27 0.46 9.12 7.56
C GLY A 27 1.27 10.09 6.68
N GLY A 28 2.57 10.23 6.96
CA GLY A 28 3.46 11.09 6.17
C GLY A 28 3.71 10.55 4.74
N LEU A 29 3.97 11.45 3.79
CA LEU A 29 4.36 11.10 2.43
C LEU A 29 5.73 10.41 2.41
N ARG A 30 5.81 9.23 1.79
CA ARG A 30 7.00 8.39 1.72
C ARG A 30 7.05 7.60 0.42
N SER A 31 8.22 7.07 0.09
CA SER A 31 8.53 6.24 -1.10
C SER A 31 8.44 6.93 -2.46
N GLY A 32 7.66 8.01 -2.59
CA GLY A 32 7.61 8.80 -3.81
C GLY A 32 6.91 8.13 -5.00
N GLU A 33 7.04 8.76 -6.17
CA GLU A 33 6.23 8.50 -7.36
C GLU A 33 6.22 7.06 -7.86
N GLN A 34 7.30 6.30 -7.69
CA GLN A 34 7.31 4.89 -8.13
C GLN A 34 6.37 4.02 -7.28
N ALA A 35 6.26 4.30 -5.98
CA ALA A 35 5.28 3.62 -5.13
C ALA A 35 3.85 4.08 -5.46
N TRP A 36 3.65 5.39 -5.62
CA TRP A 36 2.31 5.95 -5.86
C TRP A 36 1.76 5.60 -7.24
N THR A 37 2.59 5.58 -8.27
CA THR A 37 2.20 5.08 -9.60
C THR A 37 1.79 3.60 -9.54
N SER A 38 2.46 2.80 -8.71
CA SER A 38 2.07 1.39 -8.51
C SER A 38 0.71 1.26 -7.81
N LEU A 39 0.38 2.17 -6.88
CA LEU A 39 -0.94 2.25 -6.25
C LEU A 39 -2.02 2.58 -7.29
N TYR A 40 -1.79 3.57 -8.16
CA TYR A 40 -2.77 3.94 -9.19
C TYR A 40 -3.08 2.75 -10.10
N LYS A 41 -2.02 2.18 -10.67
CA LYS A 41 -2.12 1.08 -11.63
C LYS A 41 -2.75 -0.19 -11.06
N ASN A 42 -2.43 -0.55 -9.81
CA ASN A 42 -2.77 -1.86 -9.27
C ASN A 42 -3.93 -1.82 -8.26
N ILE A 43 -4.32 -0.64 -7.77
CA ILE A 43 -5.35 -0.51 -6.74
C ILE A 43 -6.44 0.46 -7.18
N LEU A 44 -6.10 1.68 -7.60
CA LEU A 44 -7.13 2.67 -7.92
C LEU A 44 -7.85 2.30 -9.21
N ASP A 45 -7.10 2.22 -10.31
CA ASP A 45 -7.68 2.12 -11.65
C ASP A 45 -8.44 0.80 -11.88
N PRO A 46 -7.94 -0.39 -11.46
CA PRO A 46 -8.67 -1.65 -11.63
C PRO A 46 -9.98 -1.72 -10.85
N ASN A 47 -10.04 -1.04 -9.70
CA ASN A 47 -11.24 -1.00 -8.85
C ASN A 47 -12.11 0.24 -9.12
N SER A 48 -11.76 1.02 -10.14
CA SER A 48 -12.36 2.32 -10.42
C SER A 48 -12.47 3.20 -9.17
N ALA A 49 -11.50 3.17 -8.27
CA ALA A 49 -11.61 3.76 -6.94
C ALA A 49 -11.16 5.22 -6.89
N ASP A 50 -11.85 6.03 -6.09
CA ASP A 50 -11.41 7.37 -5.72
C ASP A 50 -10.29 7.30 -4.66
N LEU A 51 -9.51 8.38 -4.54
CA LEU A 51 -8.42 8.51 -3.57
C LEU A 51 -8.75 9.58 -2.53
N ALA A 52 -8.51 9.27 -1.26
CA ALA A 52 -8.47 10.23 -0.16
C ALA A 52 -7.11 10.18 0.56
N LEU A 53 -6.69 11.34 1.07
CA LEU A 53 -5.46 11.50 1.81
C LEU A 53 -5.77 11.95 3.24
N MET A 54 -5.20 11.26 4.21
CA MET A 54 -5.11 11.69 5.59
C MET A 54 -3.64 11.76 5.99
N ILE A 55 -3.02 12.91 5.74
CA ILE A 55 -1.56 13.04 5.76
C ILE A 55 -1.09 14.13 6.71
N GLU A 56 0.17 14.03 7.11
CA GLU A 56 0.83 15.04 7.92
C GLU A 56 0.88 16.38 7.17
N LYS A 57 0.65 17.49 7.88
CA LYS A 57 0.86 18.83 7.32
C LYS A 57 2.30 18.96 6.81
N GLN A 58 2.43 19.43 5.57
CA GLN A 58 3.74 19.62 4.97
C GLN A 58 4.49 20.78 5.64
N SER A 59 5.81 20.62 5.81
CA SER A 59 6.69 21.70 6.24
C SER A 59 6.84 22.75 5.13
N SER A 60 7.54 23.85 5.42
CA SER A 60 7.88 24.86 4.41
C SER A 60 8.76 24.31 3.27
N GLU A 61 9.50 23.23 3.55
CA GLU A 61 10.37 22.54 2.58
C GLU A 61 10.00 21.05 2.56
N PRO A 62 8.88 20.68 1.90
CA PRO A 62 8.43 19.30 1.89
C PRO A 62 9.38 18.43 1.06
N LEU A 63 9.58 17.19 1.50
CA LEU A 63 10.40 16.21 0.77
C LEU A 63 9.81 15.86 -0.61
N TYR A 64 8.47 15.95 -0.72
CA TYR A 64 7.72 15.63 -1.93
C TYR A 64 6.80 16.80 -2.33
N PRO A 65 7.36 17.94 -2.81
CA PRO A 65 6.60 19.16 -3.09
C PRO A 65 5.58 18.98 -4.23
N ASN A 66 5.90 18.13 -5.21
CA ASN A 66 5.09 17.91 -6.42
C ASN A 66 4.47 16.50 -6.41
N SER A 67 3.99 16.04 -5.26
CA SER A 67 3.42 14.71 -5.15
C SER A 67 2.15 14.58 -5.99
N THR A 68 2.14 13.63 -6.92
CA THR A 68 0.95 13.35 -7.76
C THR A 68 -0.24 12.82 -6.96
N LEU A 69 -0.03 12.42 -5.69
CA LEU A 69 -1.09 12.00 -4.80
C LEU A 69 -2.13 13.11 -4.61
N PHE A 70 -1.69 14.37 -4.50
CA PHE A 70 -2.61 15.50 -4.33
C PHE A 70 -3.46 15.75 -5.57
N GLU A 71 -2.90 15.52 -6.77
CA GLU A 71 -3.63 15.64 -8.03
C GLU A 71 -4.64 14.51 -8.20
N ARG A 72 -4.28 13.28 -7.78
CA ARG A 72 -5.16 12.11 -7.87
C ARG A 72 -6.23 12.10 -6.78
N ALA A 73 -6.01 12.78 -5.66
CA ALA A 73 -6.89 12.75 -4.50
C ALA A 73 -8.12 13.63 -4.68
N LYS A 74 -9.29 13.04 -4.40
CA LYS A 74 -10.57 13.74 -4.34
C LYS A 74 -10.82 14.40 -3.00
N TYR A 75 -10.26 13.83 -1.92
CA TYR A 75 -10.35 14.37 -0.57
C TYR A 75 -8.97 14.42 0.05
N THR A 76 -8.67 15.51 0.75
CA THR A 76 -7.42 15.67 1.49
C THR A 76 -7.71 16.27 2.85
N TRP A 77 -7.29 15.57 3.90
CA TRP A 77 -7.26 16.07 5.27
C TRP A 77 -5.84 16.03 5.80
N PHE A 78 -5.59 16.94 6.73
CA PHE A 78 -4.30 17.11 7.35
C PHE A 78 -4.36 16.95 8.86
N PHE A 79 -3.27 16.46 9.44
CA PHE A 79 -3.03 16.46 10.88
C PHE A 79 -1.65 17.08 11.19
N ASP A 80 -1.52 17.63 12.39
CA ASP A 80 -0.24 18.17 12.88
C ASP A 80 0.71 17.05 13.30
N ASP A 81 2.02 17.19 13.04
CA ASP A 81 3.02 16.32 13.68
C ASP A 81 3.27 16.79 15.10
N TYR A 82 3.12 15.88 16.04
CA TYR A 82 3.32 16.17 17.46
C TYR A 82 4.69 15.67 17.88
N LYS A 83 5.45 16.53 18.57
CA LYS A 83 6.68 16.10 19.26
C LYS A 83 6.35 15.06 20.33
N ASP A 84 5.31 15.34 21.13
CA ASP A 84 4.72 14.43 22.10
C ASP A 84 3.26 14.14 21.72
N TRP A 85 3.00 12.94 21.22
CA TRP A 85 1.64 12.55 20.81
C TRP A 85 0.64 12.43 21.98
N ALA A 86 1.07 12.62 23.22
CA ALA A 86 0.16 12.79 24.35
C ALA A 86 -0.75 14.02 24.17
N GLU A 87 -0.24 15.10 23.55
CA GLU A 87 -1.02 16.31 23.25
C GLU A 87 -2.17 16.00 22.27
N ALA A 88 -1.94 15.11 21.30
CA ALA A 88 -2.97 14.68 20.37
C ALA A 88 -4.08 13.89 21.08
N ILE A 89 -3.73 13.03 22.06
CA ILE A 89 -4.71 12.26 22.83
C ILE A 89 -5.60 13.20 23.68
N ASP A 90 -5.05 14.29 24.21
CA ASP A 90 -5.80 15.27 25.02
C ASP A 90 -7.00 15.88 24.27
N LEU A 91 -6.98 15.85 22.92
CA LEU A 91 -8.08 16.31 22.06
C LEU A 91 -9.34 15.45 22.15
N ILE A 92 -9.25 14.22 22.67
CA ILE A 92 -10.38 13.26 22.67
C ILE A 92 -11.35 13.56 23.81
N ASN A 93 -10.85 13.65 25.05
CA ASN A 93 -11.68 13.91 26.23
C ASN A 93 -10.88 14.54 27.39
N GLY A 94 -9.96 15.45 27.06
CA GLY A 94 -9.09 16.11 28.02
C GLY A 94 -7.95 15.23 28.53
N THR A 95 -7.35 15.62 29.66
CA THR A 95 -6.06 15.10 30.13
C THR A 95 -6.17 13.97 31.17
N SER A 96 -7.38 13.55 31.53
CA SER A 96 -7.62 12.56 32.62
C SER A 96 -6.96 11.21 32.35
N TRP A 97 -6.83 10.81 31.08
CA TRP A 97 -6.14 9.57 30.68
C TRP A 97 -4.66 9.54 31.11
N ARG A 98 -4.00 10.71 31.24
CA ARG A 98 -2.60 10.83 31.64
C ARG A 98 -2.34 10.32 33.06
N THR A 99 -3.33 10.42 33.94
CA THR A 99 -3.23 9.92 35.33
C THR A 99 -3.88 8.56 35.50
N THR A 100 -4.95 8.26 34.76
CA THR A 100 -5.71 7.00 34.90
C THR A 100 -5.14 5.84 34.08
N HIS A 101 -4.60 6.11 32.89
CA HIS A 101 -4.15 5.09 31.95
C HIS A 101 -2.63 5.05 31.82
N LEU A 102 -1.97 6.17 31.52
CA LEU A 102 -0.53 6.21 31.21
C LEU A 102 0.37 5.51 32.27
N PRO A 103 0.11 5.62 33.60
CA PRO A 103 0.93 4.92 34.60
C PRO A 103 0.93 3.39 34.47
N ARG A 104 -0.13 2.81 33.87
CA ARG A 104 -0.22 1.36 33.61
C ARG A 104 0.76 0.87 32.52
N PHE A 105 1.34 1.81 31.75
CA PHE A 105 2.23 1.54 30.62
C PHE A 105 3.68 2.02 30.87
N LYS A 106 3.96 2.67 32.01
CA LYS A 106 5.32 3.08 32.39
C LYS A 106 6.13 1.84 32.84
N SER A 107 7.26 1.63 32.16
CA SER A 107 8.13 0.44 32.28
C SER A 107 8.46 0.01 33.72
N LYS A 108 8.12 -1.23 34.08
CA LYS A 108 8.80 -1.96 35.16
C LYS A 108 10.00 -2.71 34.57
N LYS A 109 11.15 -2.05 34.47
CA LYS A 109 12.51 -2.57 34.19
C LYS A 109 12.74 -3.49 32.96
N ASN A 110 11.73 -4.06 32.31
CA ASN A 110 11.84 -4.88 31.10
C ASN A 110 10.66 -4.55 30.16
N GLY A 111 10.95 -4.21 28.90
CA GLY A 111 10.00 -3.71 27.89
C GLY A 111 8.66 -4.45 27.80
N PHE A 112 7.64 -3.92 28.47
CA PHE A 112 6.36 -4.61 28.67
C PHE A 112 5.37 -4.42 27.50
N THR A 113 5.38 -3.23 26.87
CA THR A 113 4.47 -2.87 25.76
C THR A 113 5.00 -1.64 25.01
N ILE A 114 4.70 -1.55 23.71
CA ILE A 114 5.00 -0.41 22.83
C ILE A 114 3.73 0.34 22.39
N LEU A 115 2.60 0.04 23.04
CA LEU A 115 1.27 0.55 22.66
C LEU A 115 1.14 2.06 22.85
N PHE A 116 1.84 2.63 23.84
CA PHE A 116 1.91 4.08 24.08
C PHE A 116 3.08 4.74 23.32
N GLY A 117 3.71 4.03 22.38
CA GLY A 117 4.79 4.56 21.55
C GLY A 117 4.32 5.72 20.67
N GLY A 118 5.12 6.79 20.64
CA GLY A 118 4.77 8.09 20.05
C GLY A 118 4.69 9.21 21.09
N ILE A 119 4.43 8.85 22.35
CA ILE A 119 4.57 9.76 23.49
C ILE A 119 6.05 9.93 23.81
N GLU A 120 6.44 11.13 24.26
CA GLU A 120 7.84 11.43 24.57
C GLU A 120 8.43 10.38 25.54
N HIS A 121 9.64 9.90 25.22
CA HIS A 121 10.35 8.82 25.93
C HIS A 121 9.75 7.40 25.86
N LEU A 122 8.62 7.18 25.18
CA LEU A 122 8.05 5.83 24.97
C LEU A 122 8.34 5.29 23.56
N LYS A 123 8.92 4.10 23.49
CA LYS A 123 9.28 3.44 22.22
C LYS A 123 8.04 2.91 21.49
N GLY A 124 8.08 2.97 20.15
CA GLY A 124 7.02 2.47 19.25
C GLY A 124 6.27 3.61 18.56
N SER A 125 5.22 3.25 17.82
CA SER A 125 4.41 4.20 17.02
C SER A 125 2.91 3.96 17.09
N ALA A 126 2.43 3.11 18.01
CA ALA A 126 1.03 2.70 18.04
C ALA A 126 0.07 3.88 18.31
N ILE A 127 0.40 4.82 19.20
CA ILE A 127 -0.43 6.02 19.43
C ILE A 127 -0.54 6.87 18.17
N ILE A 128 0.56 7.04 17.44
CA ILE A 128 0.58 7.79 16.19
C ILE A 128 -0.44 7.19 15.22
N ILE A 129 -0.42 5.87 15.05
CA ILE A 129 -1.35 5.16 14.16
C ILE A 129 -2.80 5.32 14.64
N PHE A 130 -3.06 5.15 15.94
CA PHE A 130 -4.41 5.24 16.48
C PHE A 130 -4.98 6.66 16.41
N MET A 131 -4.16 7.68 16.66
CA MET A 131 -4.57 9.07 16.54
C MET A 131 -4.82 9.47 15.09
N ILE A 132 -3.99 9.05 14.13
CA ILE A 132 -4.26 9.28 12.71
C ILE A 132 -5.61 8.66 12.30
N ARG A 133 -5.91 7.44 12.76
CA ARG A 133 -7.21 6.81 12.52
C ARG A 133 -8.36 7.54 13.20
N TRP A 134 -8.16 8.10 14.40
CA TRP A 134 -9.16 8.90 15.08
C TRP A 134 -9.44 10.24 14.39
N PHE A 135 -8.41 10.91 13.89
CA PHE A 135 -8.59 12.10 13.07
C PHE A 135 -9.31 11.78 11.75
N LEU A 136 -8.98 10.66 11.10
CA LEU A 136 -9.70 10.17 9.92
C LEU A 136 -11.17 9.89 10.24
N LEU A 137 -11.43 9.16 11.33
CA LEU A 137 -12.76 8.85 11.85
C LEU A 137 -13.62 10.12 11.98
N ASN A 138 -13.06 11.17 12.58
CA ASN A 138 -13.77 12.43 12.78
C ASN A 138 -14.04 13.19 11.48
N ASN A 139 -13.10 13.17 10.53
CA ASN A 139 -13.32 13.78 9.21
C ASN A 139 -14.42 13.04 8.45
N ILE A 140 -14.42 11.70 8.47
CA ILE A 140 -15.47 10.90 7.83
C ILE A 140 -16.83 11.19 8.46
N LYS A 141 -16.93 11.21 9.80
CA LYS A 141 -18.19 11.53 10.52
C LYS A 141 -18.77 12.91 10.19
N LYS A 142 -17.91 13.87 9.82
CA LYS A 142 -18.31 15.26 9.47
C LYS A 142 -18.54 15.45 7.97
N SER A 143 -18.43 14.39 7.17
CA SER A 143 -18.55 14.41 5.71
C SER A 143 -19.70 13.53 5.23
N ASP A 144 -19.97 13.57 3.92
CA ASP A 144 -20.95 12.72 3.24
C ASP A 144 -20.33 11.43 2.64
N ILE A 145 -19.13 11.05 3.09
CA ILE A 145 -18.39 9.91 2.51
C ILE A 145 -19.13 8.59 2.64
N LEU A 146 -19.79 8.35 3.78
CA LEU A 146 -20.55 7.10 3.97
C LEU A 146 -21.83 7.07 3.11
N GLU A 147 -22.28 8.20 2.59
CA GLU A 147 -23.41 8.23 1.66
C GLU A 147 -22.95 7.87 0.23
N LYS A 148 -21.71 8.27 -0.12
CA LYS A 148 -21.11 8.14 -1.45
C LYS A 148 -20.42 6.81 -1.72
N TYR A 149 -19.80 6.20 -0.71
CA TYR A 149 -18.94 5.02 -0.88
C TYR A 149 -19.41 3.83 -0.04
N ASP A 150 -19.26 2.63 -0.59
CA ASP A 150 -19.63 1.36 0.03
C ASP A 150 -18.42 0.55 0.47
N THR A 151 -17.31 0.66 -0.27
CA THR A 151 -16.11 -0.14 -0.04
C THR A 151 -14.90 0.76 0.15
N PHE A 152 -14.10 0.44 1.15
CA PHE A 152 -12.98 1.25 1.59
C PHE A 152 -11.70 0.43 1.67
N VAL A 153 -10.59 1.06 1.33
CA VAL A 153 -9.25 0.57 1.64
C VAL A 153 -8.58 1.60 2.53
N VAL A 154 -8.06 1.18 3.69
CA VAL A 154 -7.23 2.04 4.54
C VAL A 154 -5.81 1.53 4.48
N THR A 155 -4.91 2.35 3.96
CA THR A 155 -3.52 1.97 3.78
C THR A 155 -2.56 3.16 3.92
N ARG A 156 -1.34 3.03 3.37
CA ARG A 156 -0.18 3.86 3.63
C ARG A 156 0.45 4.29 2.32
N THR A 157 1.15 5.41 2.36
CA THR A 157 1.86 5.99 1.21
C THR A 157 3.10 5.19 0.79
N ASP A 158 3.67 4.39 1.69
CA ASP A 158 4.93 3.67 1.48
C ASP A 158 4.77 2.24 0.94
N HIS A 159 3.58 1.83 0.50
CA HIS A 159 3.39 0.55 -0.17
C HIS A 159 3.72 0.62 -1.66
N PHE A 160 4.50 -0.35 -2.14
CA PHE A 160 4.64 -0.66 -3.55
C PHE A 160 3.80 -1.89 -3.87
N TYR A 161 2.93 -1.78 -4.87
CA TYR A 161 1.99 -2.82 -5.31
C TYR A 161 2.55 -3.50 -6.56
N GLN A 162 2.82 -4.80 -6.48
CA GLN A 162 3.45 -5.56 -7.56
C GLN A 162 2.46 -6.00 -8.64
N CYS A 163 1.24 -6.34 -8.23
CA CYS A 163 0.15 -6.72 -9.13
C CYS A 163 -1.21 -6.23 -8.61
N PRO A 164 -2.27 -6.26 -9.44
CA PRO A 164 -3.60 -5.77 -9.06
C PRO A 164 -4.19 -6.48 -7.84
N HIS A 165 -4.88 -5.73 -7.00
CA HIS A 165 -5.78 -6.28 -5.98
C HIS A 165 -7.20 -5.80 -6.26
N MET A 166 -8.05 -6.72 -6.72
CA MET A 166 -9.47 -6.46 -7.01
C MET A 166 -10.30 -6.51 -5.71
N PHE A 167 -10.18 -5.49 -4.86
CA PHE A 167 -10.88 -5.47 -3.57
C PHE A 167 -12.40 -5.37 -3.72
N THR A 168 -12.90 -4.83 -4.84
CA THR A 168 -14.34 -4.77 -5.13
C THR A 168 -14.98 -6.14 -5.35
N GLU A 169 -14.18 -7.18 -5.61
CA GLU A 169 -14.65 -8.56 -5.80
C GLU A 169 -14.69 -9.36 -4.49
N LEU A 170 -14.25 -8.77 -3.38
CA LEU A 170 -14.23 -9.44 -2.08
C LEU A 170 -15.60 -9.43 -1.41
N ASP A 171 -15.88 -10.50 -0.65
CA ASP A 171 -17.09 -10.63 0.15
C ASP A 171 -16.93 -9.90 1.50
N TYR A 172 -17.73 -8.86 1.72
CA TYR A 172 -17.79 -8.08 2.96
C TYR A 172 -18.99 -8.44 3.85
N SER A 173 -19.76 -9.47 3.51
CA SER A 173 -20.85 -9.96 4.35
C SER A 173 -20.34 -10.42 5.72
N ASN A 174 -21.24 -10.54 6.70
CA ASN A 174 -20.92 -11.07 8.04
C ASN A 174 -19.77 -10.33 8.74
N ASN A 175 -19.79 -8.99 8.69
CA ASN A 175 -18.77 -8.12 9.28
C ASN A 175 -17.35 -8.46 8.84
N THR A 176 -17.17 -8.90 7.58
CA THR A 176 -15.86 -9.29 7.09
C THR A 176 -14.94 -8.10 6.84
N VAL A 177 -13.70 -8.23 7.30
CA VAL A 177 -12.58 -7.31 7.04
C VAL A 177 -11.46 -8.12 6.40
N TRP A 178 -10.88 -7.62 5.32
CA TRP A 178 -9.80 -8.32 4.63
C TRP A 178 -8.45 -7.66 4.88
N VAL A 179 -7.45 -8.47 5.23
CA VAL A 179 -6.06 -8.05 5.46
C VAL A 179 -5.10 -8.86 4.60
N PRO A 180 -3.94 -8.32 4.20
CA PRO A 180 -2.94 -9.10 3.50
C PRO A 180 -2.31 -10.12 4.46
N GLU A 181 -1.91 -11.27 3.94
CA GLU A 181 -1.15 -12.27 4.70
C GLU A 181 0.19 -11.71 5.24
N GLY A 182 0.65 -12.25 6.38
CA GLY A 182 1.96 -11.93 6.97
C GLY A 182 2.03 -10.60 7.74
N GLU A 183 3.16 -10.35 8.41
CA GLU A 183 3.40 -9.15 9.23
C GLU A 183 2.30 -8.87 10.27
N THR A 184 1.78 -9.92 10.90
CA THR A 184 0.65 -9.85 11.82
C THR A 184 1.05 -9.53 13.26
N TYR A 185 2.30 -9.79 13.66
CA TYR A 185 2.81 -9.52 15.03
C TYR A 185 1.85 -9.98 16.16
N HIS A 186 1.29 -11.18 16.01
CA HIS A 186 0.28 -11.79 16.90
C HIS A 186 -1.10 -11.12 16.92
N GLY A 187 -1.43 -10.31 15.91
CA GLY A 187 -2.73 -9.67 15.74
C GLY A 187 -3.12 -9.46 14.29
N TYR A 188 -3.73 -8.32 13.98
CA TYR A 188 -4.06 -7.92 12.62
C TYR A 188 -3.18 -6.76 12.18
N THR A 189 -2.73 -6.80 10.93
CA THR A 189 -1.86 -5.75 10.41
C THR A 189 -2.51 -4.38 10.51
N ASP A 190 -1.72 -3.38 10.86
CA ASP A 190 -2.12 -1.99 10.95
C ASP A 190 -1.93 -1.21 9.64
N ARG A 191 -1.41 -1.88 8.58
CA ARG A 191 -0.86 -1.23 7.36
C ARG A 191 -1.78 -1.22 6.14
N TYR A 192 -2.66 -2.22 6.01
CA TYR A 192 -3.59 -2.33 4.90
C TYR A 192 -4.77 -3.17 5.35
N TYR A 193 -5.98 -2.69 5.11
CA TYR A 193 -7.17 -3.51 5.16
C TYR A 193 -8.24 -2.96 4.23
N THR A 194 -9.14 -3.84 3.80
CA THR A 194 -10.32 -3.47 3.03
C THR A 194 -11.56 -3.79 3.84
N ILE A 195 -12.59 -2.94 3.73
CA ILE A 195 -13.74 -2.97 4.62
C ILE A 195 -14.98 -2.35 3.97
N SER A 196 -16.17 -2.77 4.41
CA SER A 196 -17.42 -2.12 4.03
C SER A 196 -17.66 -0.83 4.82
N ARG A 197 -18.52 0.03 4.27
CA ARG A 197 -19.04 1.24 4.90
C ARG A 197 -19.51 1.01 6.32
N GLU A 198 -20.30 -0.04 6.54
CA GLU A 198 -20.99 -0.31 7.80
C GLU A 198 -19.98 -0.54 8.94
N ASN A 199 -18.79 -1.05 8.60
CA ASN A 199 -17.77 -1.41 9.56
C ASN A 199 -16.62 -0.38 9.65
N LEU A 200 -16.56 0.60 8.73
CA LEU A 200 -15.44 1.54 8.62
C LEU A 200 -15.19 2.31 9.93
N LEU A 201 -16.22 2.95 10.49
CA LEU A 201 -16.07 3.78 11.69
C LEU A 201 -15.61 2.96 12.90
N ALA A 202 -16.18 1.77 13.10
CA ALA A 202 -15.78 0.87 14.18
C ALA A 202 -14.33 0.36 14.01
N SER A 203 -13.87 0.16 12.77
CA SER A 203 -12.49 -0.28 12.50
C SER A 203 -11.43 0.77 12.79
N LEU A 204 -11.76 2.05 12.62
CA LEU A 204 -10.88 3.19 12.86
C LEU A 204 -10.78 3.54 14.34
N ASN A 205 -11.81 3.24 15.13
CA ASN A 205 -11.85 3.61 16.55
C ASN A 205 -11.01 2.69 17.44
N LEU A 206 -9.69 2.88 17.39
CA LEU A 206 -8.75 2.15 18.24
C LEU A 206 -8.39 2.93 19.51
N ILE A 207 -8.28 4.26 19.44
CA ILE A 207 -7.79 5.05 20.56
C ILE A 207 -8.81 5.20 21.70
N GLU A 208 -10.11 5.34 21.40
CA GLU A 208 -11.10 5.56 22.47
C GLU A 208 -11.19 4.35 23.40
N PRO A 209 -11.26 3.08 22.91
CA PRO A 209 -11.18 1.91 23.77
C PRO A 209 -9.87 1.79 24.59
N LEU A 210 -8.79 2.45 24.15
CA LEU A 210 -7.49 2.44 24.82
C LEU A 210 -7.44 3.37 26.04
N ILE A 211 -8.15 4.50 25.98
CA ILE A 211 -8.00 5.61 26.95
C ILE A 211 -9.26 5.90 27.76
N GLN A 212 -10.33 5.13 27.56
CA GLN A 212 -11.61 5.28 28.27
C GLN A 212 -11.84 4.16 29.30
N GLU A 213 -12.54 4.50 30.38
CA GLU A 213 -12.92 3.56 31.44
C GLU A 213 -14.34 2.98 31.23
N PRO A 214 -14.62 1.73 31.66
CA PRO A 214 -13.68 0.81 32.31
C PRO A 214 -12.72 0.17 31.31
N PHE A 215 -11.42 0.29 31.58
CA PHE A 215 -10.36 -0.33 30.79
C PHE A 215 -10.32 -1.85 31.06
N ARG A 216 -10.67 -2.66 30.06
CA ARG A 216 -10.97 -4.11 30.23
C ARG A 216 -10.06 -5.06 29.44
N TYR A 217 -8.80 -4.73 29.21
CA TYR A 217 -7.93 -5.61 28.44
C TYR A 217 -6.58 -5.87 29.10
N ASP A 218 -6.01 -7.04 28.78
CA ASP A 218 -4.74 -7.49 29.33
C ASP A 218 -3.58 -6.83 28.56
N VAL A 219 -2.99 -5.82 29.18
CA VAL A 219 -1.82 -5.10 28.67
C VAL A 219 -0.63 -6.01 28.35
N ASN A 220 -0.54 -7.21 28.96
CA ASN A 220 0.50 -8.19 28.61
C ASN A 220 0.15 -9.09 27.43
N LYS A 221 -1.10 -9.10 26.96
CA LYS A 221 -1.49 -9.79 25.71
C LYS A 221 -1.52 -8.84 24.52
N HIS A 222 -1.81 -7.57 24.76
CA HIS A 222 -1.99 -6.56 23.71
C HIS A 222 -0.86 -5.52 23.74
N ARG A 223 0.35 -5.98 23.36
CA ARG A 223 1.62 -5.25 23.56
C ARG A 223 1.99 -4.29 22.43
N ASN A 224 1.33 -4.39 21.29
CA ASN A 224 1.64 -3.62 20.08
C ASN A 224 0.33 -3.23 19.35
N SER A 225 0.48 -2.41 18.31
CA SER A 225 -0.62 -1.95 17.45
C SER A 225 -1.45 -3.10 16.91
N GLU A 226 -0.82 -4.16 16.42
CA GLU A 226 -1.48 -5.25 15.72
C GLU A 226 -2.31 -6.13 16.67
N SER A 227 -1.72 -6.54 17.81
CA SER A 227 -2.38 -7.33 18.86
C SER A 227 -3.52 -6.57 19.54
N PHE A 228 -3.41 -5.23 19.65
CA PHE A 228 -4.49 -4.41 20.16
C PHE A 228 -5.58 -4.14 19.12
N THR A 229 -5.21 -3.95 17.85
CA THR A 229 -6.17 -3.90 16.73
C THR A 229 -7.00 -5.18 16.70
N LYS A 230 -6.36 -6.34 16.85
CA LYS A 230 -7.05 -7.63 16.98
C LYS A 230 -8.06 -7.65 18.13
N TYR A 231 -7.65 -7.21 19.32
CA TYR A 231 -8.57 -7.15 20.47
C TYR A 231 -9.82 -6.30 20.18
N VAL A 232 -9.62 -5.09 19.65
CA VAL A 232 -10.73 -4.16 19.36
C VAL A 232 -11.63 -4.73 18.27
N TRP A 233 -11.06 -5.27 17.20
CA TRP A 233 -11.82 -5.81 16.08
C TRP A 233 -12.57 -7.09 16.44
N ASP A 234 -11.96 -8.00 17.21
CA ASP A 234 -12.63 -9.19 17.75
C ASP A 234 -13.83 -8.78 18.63
N LYS A 235 -13.67 -7.73 19.46
CA LYS A 235 -14.77 -7.21 20.29
C LYS A 235 -15.90 -6.56 19.49
N ASN A 236 -15.60 -6.00 18.32
CA ASN A 236 -16.59 -5.50 17.39
C ASN A 236 -17.21 -6.60 16.51
N GLY A 237 -16.83 -7.88 16.72
CA GLY A 237 -17.38 -9.01 15.99
C GLY A 237 -16.93 -9.07 14.53
N PHE A 238 -15.76 -8.51 14.20
CA PHE A 238 -15.24 -8.56 12.84
C PHE A 238 -14.76 -9.95 12.47
N ASN A 239 -15.19 -10.42 11.30
CA ASN A 239 -14.71 -11.67 10.71
C ASN A 239 -13.49 -11.37 9.82
N VAL A 240 -12.30 -11.35 10.40
CA VAL A 240 -11.08 -10.98 9.67
C VAL A 240 -10.58 -12.14 8.81
N LYS A 241 -10.58 -11.93 7.49
CA LYS A 241 -10.06 -12.87 6.49
C LYS A 241 -8.75 -12.33 5.90
N SER A 242 -7.93 -13.23 5.36
CA SER A 242 -6.68 -12.88 4.69
C SER A 242 -6.76 -13.08 3.19
N PHE A 243 -6.05 -12.24 2.42
CA PHE A 243 -5.86 -12.42 0.97
C PHE A 243 -4.35 -12.49 0.64
N PRO A 244 -3.97 -13.12 -0.49
CA PRO A 244 -2.58 -13.21 -0.93
C PRO A 244 -1.93 -11.84 -1.01
N ARG A 245 -0.83 -11.64 -0.30
CA ARG A 245 -0.14 -10.35 -0.27
C ARG A 245 0.37 -9.96 -1.66
N VAL A 246 -0.07 -8.80 -2.16
CA VAL A 246 0.35 -8.24 -3.46
C VAL A 246 1.27 -7.01 -3.35
N MET A 247 1.59 -6.62 -2.11
CA MET A 247 2.29 -5.37 -1.82
C MET A 247 3.31 -5.50 -0.68
N PHE A 248 4.33 -4.65 -0.73
CA PHE A 248 5.36 -4.56 0.30
C PHE A 248 5.73 -3.11 0.62
N THR A 249 6.15 -2.88 1.86
CA THR A 249 6.54 -1.55 2.33
C THR A 249 7.93 -1.20 1.82
N THR A 250 8.06 0.02 1.31
CA THR A 250 9.28 0.59 0.74
C THR A 250 9.71 1.86 1.45
N ALA A 251 10.89 2.36 1.11
CA ALA A 251 11.35 3.69 1.45
C ALA A 251 12.31 4.18 0.35
N THR A 252 12.49 5.49 0.24
CA THR A 252 13.66 6.07 -0.42
C THR A 252 14.80 6.24 0.58
N LYS A 253 16.00 6.58 0.10
CA LYS A 253 17.12 6.96 0.98
C LYS A 253 16.91 8.29 1.72
N TYR A 254 15.88 9.05 1.36
CA TYR A 254 15.57 10.35 1.94
C TYR A 254 14.44 10.28 2.98
N ASP A 255 13.67 9.19 2.99
CA ASP A 255 12.56 9.02 3.92
C ASP A 255 13.05 8.89 5.36
N THR A 256 12.35 9.57 6.27
CA THR A 256 12.56 9.44 7.71
C THR A 256 11.54 8.49 8.33
N THR A 257 11.94 7.82 9.41
CA THR A 257 11.14 6.80 10.10
C THR A 257 11.50 6.73 11.58
N ARG A 258 10.51 6.50 12.43
CA ARG A 258 10.71 6.25 13.87
C ARG A 258 10.94 4.77 14.20
N TRP A 259 10.86 3.89 13.19
CA TRP A 259 10.82 2.44 13.40
C TRP A 259 11.74 1.66 12.46
N LYS A 260 11.32 1.45 11.21
CA LYS A 260 12.03 0.62 10.24
C LYS A 260 12.53 1.44 9.07
N GLU A 261 13.85 1.45 8.88
CA GLU A 261 14.54 2.03 7.73
C GLU A 261 14.50 1.11 6.50
N GLY A 262 14.73 1.70 5.32
CA GLY A 262 14.89 0.96 4.08
C GLY A 262 16.17 0.13 4.11
N GLY A 263 16.06 -1.15 3.77
CA GLY A 263 17.18 -2.07 3.65
C GLY A 263 17.66 -2.20 2.20
N GLU A 264 17.64 -3.43 1.69
CA GLU A 264 18.09 -3.73 0.33
C GLU A 264 17.24 -3.06 -0.76
N ARG A 265 17.85 -2.76 -1.90
CA ARG A 265 17.16 -2.19 -3.08
C ARG A 265 16.06 -3.12 -3.60
N VAL A 266 14.96 -2.53 -4.08
CA VAL A 266 13.93 -3.23 -4.84
C VAL A 266 14.45 -3.52 -6.24
N ARG A 267 14.36 -4.77 -6.67
CA ARG A 267 14.84 -5.19 -8.00
C ARG A 267 13.92 -4.61 -9.07
N GLY A 268 14.47 -3.85 -10.01
CA GLY A 268 13.70 -3.31 -11.15
C GLY A 268 12.97 -1.99 -10.88
N VAL A 269 13.06 -1.45 -9.65
CA VAL A 269 12.36 -0.24 -9.24
C VAL A 269 13.38 0.76 -8.67
N PRO A 270 13.96 1.64 -9.51
CA PRO A 270 15.07 2.51 -9.12
C PRO A 270 14.73 3.41 -7.91
N GLY A 271 15.62 3.47 -6.92
CA GLY A 271 15.48 4.39 -5.80
C GLY A 271 14.64 3.88 -4.62
N LEU A 272 13.88 2.79 -4.79
CA LEU A 272 13.17 2.14 -3.68
C LEU A 272 14.03 1.11 -2.95
N LEU A 273 13.87 1.10 -1.62
CA LEU A 273 14.47 0.18 -0.66
C LEU A 273 13.36 -0.61 0.04
N LYS A 274 13.61 -1.88 0.33
CA LYS A 274 12.66 -2.80 1.02
C LYS A 274 12.72 -2.57 2.53
N LYS A 275 11.58 -2.37 3.20
CA LYS A 275 11.55 -2.27 4.68
C LYS A 275 11.42 -3.63 5.36
N TYR A 276 10.56 -4.49 4.83
CA TYR A 276 10.28 -5.81 5.40
C TYR A 276 10.54 -6.91 4.36
N LYS A 277 11.55 -7.74 4.60
CA LYS A 277 11.95 -8.81 3.66
C LYS A 277 10.81 -9.82 3.43
N LYS A 278 10.04 -10.15 4.48
CA LYS A 278 8.94 -11.10 4.40
C LYS A 278 7.81 -10.59 3.49
N GLU A 279 7.42 -9.32 3.60
CA GLU A 279 6.43 -8.72 2.70
C GLU A 279 6.89 -8.80 1.24
N TYR A 280 8.15 -8.47 0.98
CA TYR A 280 8.73 -8.54 -0.36
C TYR A 280 8.69 -9.98 -0.90
N THR A 281 9.21 -10.96 -0.15
CA THR A 281 9.25 -12.37 -0.58
C THR A 281 7.84 -12.89 -0.90
N MET A 282 6.88 -12.72 0.00
CA MET A 282 5.49 -13.15 -0.23
C MET A 282 4.86 -12.45 -1.44
N THR A 283 5.15 -11.17 -1.64
CA THR A 283 4.67 -10.45 -2.83
C THR A 283 5.26 -11.01 -4.11
N GLN A 284 6.53 -11.40 -4.14
CA GLN A 284 7.13 -12.01 -5.34
C GLN A 284 6.56 -13.41 -5.62
N GLU A 285 6.15 -14.14 -4.60
CA GLU A 285 5.51 -15.46 -4.74
C GLU A 285 4.08 -15.33 -5.29
N ASN A 286 3.31 -14.37 -4.77
CA ASN A 286 1.90 -14.16 -5.16
C ASN A 286 1.73 -13.33 -6.44
N CYS A 287 2.67 -12.41 -6.69
CA CYS A 287 2.73 -11.57 -7.87
C CYS A 287 4.10 -11.77 -8.56
N PRO A 288 4.37 -12.95 -9.13
CA PRO A 288 5.60 -13.13 -9.88
C PRO A 288 5.67 -12.06 -10.99
N PRO A 289 6.85 -11.45 -11.23
CA PRO A 289 7.00 -10.50 -12.32
C PRO A 289 6.50 -11.15 -13.61
N ILE A 290 5.64 -10.44 -14.35
CA ILE A 290 5.05 -10.96 -15.59
C ILE A 290 6.17 -11.50 -16.48
N SER A 291 6.06 -12.78 -16.80
CA SER A 291 6.82 -13.42 -17.87
C SER A 291 6.52 -12.65 -19.16
N ASN A 292 7.52 -12.01 -19.75
CA ASN A 292 7.40 -11.30 -21.01
C ASN A 292 8.30 -11.95 -22.06
N PRO A 293 8.16 -13.27 -22.32
CA PRO A 293 9.10 -14.03 -23.14
C PRO A 293 9.17 -13.48 -24.57
N THR A 294 8.08 -12.87 -25.03
CA THR A 294 7.89 -12.30 -26.37
C THR A 294 8.23 -10.81 -26.47
N CYS A 295 8.57 -10.15 -25.36
CA CYS A 295 8.81 -8.70 -25.30
C CYS A 295 7.61 -7.83 -25.72
N GLU A 296 6.39 -8.25 -25.43
CA GLU A 296 5.16 -7.52 -25.77
C GLU A 296 5.07 -6.14 -25.10
N VAL A 297 5.53 -6.01 -23.86
CA VAL A 297 5.51 -4.75 -23.09
C VAL A 297 6.89 -4.06 -23.02
N GLY A 298 7.69 -4.22 -24.09
CA GLY A 298 9.00 -3.59 -24.22
C GLY A 298 9.41 -3.39 -25.67
N ILE A 299 10.66 -3.03 -25.91
CA ILE A 299 11.21 -2.91 -27.27
C ILE A 299 12.21 -4.03 -27.50
N LEU A 300 11.88 -4.89 -28.46
CA LEU A 300 12.76 -5.95 -28.89
C LEU A 300 13.94 -5.37 -29.68
N ASP A 301 15.16 -5.82 -29.38
CA ASP A 301 16.32 -5.46 -30.17
C ASP A 301 16.32 -6.14 -31.55
N SER A 302 17.19 -5.67 -32.44
CA SER A 302 17.30 -6.23 -33.79
C SER A 302 17.67 -7.71 -33.81
N THR A 303 18.34 -8.22 -32.77
CA THR A 303 18.71 -9.63 -32.64
C THR A 303 17.64 -10.49 -31.99
N LYS A 304 16.49 -9.91 -31.61
CA LYS A 304 15.40 -10.59 -30.89
C LYS A 304 15.85 -11.32 -29.62
N SER A 305 16.93 -10.85 -29.00
CA SER A 305 17.56 -11.49 -27.83
C SER A 305 17.46 -10.61 -26.59
N PHE A 306 17.17 -9.32 -26.76
CA PHE A 306 17.05 -8.35 -25.68
C PHE A 306 15.72 -7.63 -25.77
N CYS A 307 15.03 -7.56 -24.64
CA CYS A 307 13.87 -6.71 -24.46
C CYS A 307 14.29 -5.50 -23.64
N CYS A 308 14.31 -4.30 -24.25
CA CYS A 308 14.57 -3.04 -23.56
C CYS A 308 13.28 -2.42 -23.02
N LEU A 309 13.41 -1.47 -22.09
CA LEU A 309 12.26 -0.68 -21.63
C LEU A 309 11.59 0.02 -22.83
N GLU A 310 10.26 0.09 -22.82
CA GLU A 310 9.48 0.82 -23.83
C GLU A 310 9.92 2.30 -23.94
N SER A 311 10.26 2.91 -22.80
CA SER A 311 10.75 4.29 -22.73
C SER A 311 12.08 4.52 -23.46
N CYS A 312 12.75 3.48 -23.93
CA CYS A 312 13.96 3.62 -24.73
C CYS A 312 13.68 4.12 -26.15
N GLY A 313 12.47 3.97 -26.69
CA GLY A 313 12.11 4.27 -28.08
C GLY A 313 12.74 3.33 -29.12
N VAL A 314 14.01 2.99 -28.93
CA VAL A 314 14.77 1.96 -29.66
C VAL A 314 15.60 1.15 -28.65
N CYS A 315 15.74 -0.16 -28.85
CA CYS A 315 16.56 -1.03 -28.00
C CYS A 315 17.99 -1.15 -28.56
N GLY A 316 18.99 -0.81 -27.75
CA GLY A 316 20.41 -0.76 -28.17
C GLY A 316 20.82 0.53 -28.89
N ALA A 317 21.87 0.44 -29.70
CA ALA A 317 22.65 1.53 -30.33
C ALA A 317 23.62 2.28 -29.39
N ASP A 318 24.51 3.10 -29.97
CA ASP A 318 25.62 3.74 -29.26
C ASP A 318 25.16 4.79 -28.24
N ASP A 319 24.05 5.48 -28.52
CA ASP A 319 23.44 6.51 -27.67
C ASP A 319 22.45 5.95 -26.63
N CYS A 320 22.31 4.62 -26.54
CA CYS A 320 21.35 3.95 -25.65
C CYS A 320 21.42 4.43 -24.19
N ALA A 321 22.61 4.84 -23.73
CA ALA A 321 22.83 5.28 -22.36
C ALA A 321 22.13 6.60 -22.03
N SER A 322 21.91 7.46 -23.02
CA SER A 322 21.37 8.81 -22.88
C SER A 322 19.84 8.86 -22.98
N ARG A 323 19.19 7.74 -23.31
CA ARG A 323 17.74 7.64 -23.49
C ARG A 323 16.99 7.56 -22.16
N PRO A 324 15.67 7.80 -22.11
CA PRO A 324 14.91 7.82 -20.84
C PRO A 324 15.03 6.54 -20.00
N GLY A 325 15.14 5.36 -20.61
CA GLY A 325 15.38 4.10 -19.89
C GLY A 325 16.82 3.90 -19.39
N GLY A 326 17.73 4.80 -19.77
CA GLY A 326 19.14 4.84 -19.40
C GLY A 326 19.95 3.60 -19.80
N ALA A 327 21.24 3.61 -19.48
CA ALA A 327 22.14 2.53 -19.88
C ALA A 327 21.72 1.14 -19.40
N ARG A 328 21.04 1.05 -18.25
CA ARG A 328 20.59 -0.25 -17.70
C ARG A 328 19.29 -0.77 -18.30
N GLY A 329 18.47 0.12 -18.88
CA GLY A 329 17.20 -0.23 -19.52
C GLY A 329 17.28 -0.34 -21.03
N CYS A 330 18.22 0.37 -21.67
CA CYS A 330 18.29 0.51 -23.12
C CYS A 330 19.54 -0.08 -23.78
N CYS A 331 20.66 -0.26 -23.05
CA CYS A 331 21.88 -0.79 -23.65
C CYS A 331 21.97 -2.31 -23.50
N THR A 332 21.89 -3.05 -24.62
CA THR A 332 21.94 -4.51 -24.66
C THR A 332 23.16 -5.09 -23.94
N ALA A 333 24.34 -4.45 -24.04
CA ALA A 333 25.55 -4.86 -23.31
C ALA A 333 25.39 -4.84 -21.77
N LYS A 334 24.65 -3.86 -21.23
CA LYS A 334 24.39 -3.77 -19.77
C LYS A 334 23.29 -4.75 -19.34
N ILE A 335 22.29 -4.96 -20.19
CA ILE A 335 21.21 -5.93 -19.98
C ILE A 335 21.80 -7.35 -19.96
N ARG A 336 22.66 -7.69 -20.92
CA ARG A 336 23.40 -8.97 -20.99
C ARG A 336 24.13 -9.28 -19.69
N LYS A 337 24.86 -8.31 -19.15
CA LYS A 337 25.62 -8.48 -17.89
C LYS A 337 24.74 -8.80 -16.68
N LYS A 338 23.45 -8.46 -16.72
CA LYS A 338 22.49 -8.77 -15.64
C LYS A 338 21.79 -10.11 -15.82
N ALA A 339 21.82 -10.69 -17.02
CA ALA A 339 21.35 -12.04 -17.33
C ALA A 339 19.95 -12.39 -16.77
N LYS A 340 19.00 -11.46 -16.85
CA LYS A 340 17.63 -11.71 -16.39
C LYS A 340 16.81 -12.28 -17.54
N SER A 341 16.27 -13.49 -17.41
CA SER A 341 15.37 -14.06 -18.43
C SER A 341 14.05 -13.29 -18.49
N CYS A 342 13.55 -13.05 -19.70
CA CYS A 342 12.22 -12.54 -19.96
C CYS A 342 11.12 -13.54 -19.55
N ASP A 343 11.43 -14.82 -19.39
CA ASP A 343 10.47 -15.83 -18.92
C ASP A 343 10.02 -15.60 -17.47
N ALA A 344 10.75 -14.77 -16.72
CA ALA A 344 10.45 -14.46 -15.32
C ALA A 344 10.63 -12.96 -14.99
N ASN A 345 10.77 -12.12 -16.02
CA ASN A 345 10.96 -10.67 -15.86
C ASN A 345 10.34 -9.94 -17.06
N VAL A 346 9.81 -8.75 -16.82
CA VAL A 346 9.58 -7.77 -17.89
C VAL A 346 10.90 -7.08 -18.27
N ALA A 347 10.85 -6.28 -19.33
CA ALA A 347 11.97 -5.45 -19.76
C ALA A 347 12.56 -4.62 -18.59
N PRO A 348 13.90 -4.44 -18.50
CA PRO A 348 14.91 -4.99 -19.38
C PRO A 348 15.27 -6.45 -19.06
N CYS A 349 15.21 -7.33 -20.07
CA CYS A 349 15.45 -8.77 -19.92
C CYS A 349 16.01 -9.41 -21.22
N LEU A 350 16.40 -10.68 -21.12
CA LEU A 350 16.90 -11.52 -22.20
C LEU A 350 15.83 -12.51 -22.65
N ILE A 351 15.59 -12.60 -23.96
CA ILE A 351 14.69 -13.62 -24.53
C ILE A 351 15.49 -14.89 -24.75
N TRP A 352 15.15 -15.94 -24.00
CA TRP A 352 15.96 -17.15 -23.91
C TRP A 352 15.84 -18.06 -25.14
N GLU A 353 14.73 -18.00 -25.90
CA GLU A 353 14.47 -18.88 -27.06
C GLU A 353 15.54 -18.81 -28.17
N ASN A 354 16.39 -17.78 -28.20
CA ASN A 354 17.42 -17.62 -29.24
C ASN A 354 18.84 -18.07 -28.82
N LEU A 355 19.07 -18.49 -27.57
CA LEU A 355 20.40 -18.95 -27.12
C LEU A 355 20.81 -20.32 -27.69
N LEU A 356 19.85 -21.23 -27.89
CA LEU A 356 20.12 -22.54 -28.51
C LEU A 356 20.60 -22.45 -29.97
N ASN A 357 20.31 -21.34 -30.66
CA ASN A 357 20.79 -21.08 -32.02
C ASN A 357 22.16 -20.38 -32.07
N VAL A 358 22.62 -19.80 -30.95
CA VAL A 358 23.94 -19.15 -30.86
C VAL A 358 25.03 -20.15 -30.48
N GLU A 359 24.74 -21.11 -29.58
CA GLU A 359 25.69 -22.18 -29.24
C GLU A 359 25.94 -23.12 -30.44
N LYS A 360 24.90 -23.47 -31.21
CA LYS A 360 25.05 -24.25 -32.46
C LYS A 360 25.87 -23.55 -33.56
N LYS A 361 25.90 -22.21 -33.59
CA LYS A 361 26.72 -21.46 -34.57
C LYS A 361 28.20 -21.36 -34.18
N ILE A 362 28.54 -21.65 -32.92
CA ILE A 362 29.93 -21.69 -32.45
C ILE A 362 30.55 -23.07 -32.75
N GLU A 363 29.78 -24.15 -32.63
CA GLU A 363 30.23 -25.50 -33.03
C GLU A 363 30.44 -25.63 -34.55
N GLN A 364 29.60 -24.98 -35.38
CA GLN A 364 29.74 -25.01 -36.85
C GLN A 364 30.84 -24.09 -37.44
N ARG A 365 31.65 -23.44 -36.59
CA ARG A 365 32.86 -22.69 -37.02
C ARG A 365 34.16 -23.35 -36.57
N ILE A 366 34.08 -24.55 -35.99
CA ILE A 366 35.22 -25.34 -35.53
C ILE A 366 35.46 -26.58 -36.43
N ASP A 367 34.66 -26.76 -37.50
CA ASP A 367 34.94 -27.71 -38.58
C ASP A 367 35.43 -27.00 -39.86
#